data_AF-A0A7V8V8X5-F1
#
_entry.id   AF-A0A7V8V8X5-F1
#
_cell.length_a   1.000
_cell.length_b   1.000
_cell.length_c   1.000
_cell.angle_alpha   90.00
_cell.angle_beta   90.00
_cell.angle_gamma   90.00
#
_symmetry.space_group_name_H-M   'P 1'
#
loop_
_entity.id
_entity.type
_entity.pdbx_description
1 polymer ?
#
loop_
_entity_poly.entity_id
_entity_poly.type
_entity_poly.pdbx_seq_one_letter_code
_entity_poly.pdbx_strand_id
1 'polypeptide(L)'
;MNLQLNDELLSAFLDGEVSEEERLQIESQLANSPEWRGRYRQLVETVNAVRTLPEVPCPADFSQGILAQIAQRQQEHGQQEHDSVVPGVSLATSSDRSVANRRRQQDSSYALAAWIAIAACLLIAAGLGITYQSGFFGSGSDPRIAHRDSVPPTDLKPNVNPDAAGETPTIENPTEQPKSSPFPTVEELANGQGNSPAEVIPMDDPTMERSPIGIRVNVRNKPGEMPKPASTMKRPGSLARSVFNLDPQEDPELDRIELVNFKQDEVIEEVSAWADLNQDSQISDSEAQQAWFRFTQTEGAVPALSEEALIAIDQDMNQQISIAEFHLAVASVRWNGSESIRKIWYRLDANVDGVWSREDFSANARFVTVNAPPLLQWHALVDRSRDGNVSRLEFALSSDQIQLVLKGWEQKILNPQSYDQTKSLLSEFDRDGNGQLAGRELMRLKEKHETLAPRLENVGRNGLSAYELYLVVEAENL
;
A
#
# COMPACT_ATOMS: atom_id res chain seq x y z
N MET A 1 -15.91 -27.26 -16.02
CA MET A 1 -15.69 -26.03 -15.24
C MET A 1 -14.68 -25.21 -16.03
N ASN A 2 -14.94 -23.94 -16.32
CA ASN A 2 -13.94 -23.09 -16.99
C ASN A 2 -12.89 -22.70 -15.94
N LEU A 3 -11.69 -23.27 -16.03
CA LEU A 3 -10.54 -22.83 -15.25
C LEU A 3 -10.17 -21.41 -15.69
N GLN A 4 -10.30 -20.46 -14.78
CA GLN A 4 -9.85 -19.09 -14.99
C GLN A 4 -8.32 -19.10 -14.88
N LEU A 5 -7.62 -18.86 -15.99
CA LEU A 5 -6.16 -18.81 -16.00
C LEU A 5 -5.70 -17.70 -15.04
N ASN A 6 -4.83 -18.04 -14.10
CA ASN A 6 -4.13 -17.11 -13.23
C ASN A 6 -2.61 -17.31 -13.37
N ASP A 7 -1.82 -16.34 -12.91
CA ASP A 7 -0.36 -16.41 -13.02
C ASP A 7 0.23 -17.58 -12.20
N GLU A 8 -0.47 -18.04 -11.16
CA GLU A 8 -0.10 -19.22 -10.37
C GLU A 8 -0.18 -20.52 -11.20
N LEU A 9 -1.25 -20.72 -11.98
CA LEU A 9 -1.39 -21.89 -12.88
C LEU A 9 -0.35 -21.87 -14.00
N LEU A 10 0.02 -20.70 -14.50
CA LEU A 10 1.11 -20.57 -15.48
C LEU A 10 2.48 -20.91 -14.85
N SER A 11 2.72 -20.52 -13.59
CA SER A 11 3.92 -20.93 -12.85
C SER A 11 3.94 -22.44 -12.64
N ALA A 12 2.85 -23.03 -12.15
CA ALA A 12 2.73 -24.48 -11.97
C ALA A 12 2.90 -25.24 -13.30
N PHE A 13 2.42 -24.68 -14.42
CA PHE A 13 2.63 -25.23 -15.75
C PHE A 13 4.11 -25.24 -16.16
N LEU A 14 4.86 -24.16 -15.84
CA LEU A 14 6.30 -24.08 -16.10
C LEU A 14 7.11 -25.04 -15.22
N ASP A 15 6.67 -25.25 -13.99
CA ASP A 15 7.32 -26.17 -13.03
C ASP A 15 6.93 -27.64 -13.28
N GLY A 16 5.94 -27.89 -14.15
CA GLY A 16 5.45 -29.24 -14.47
C GLY A 16 4.55 -29.84 -13.38
N GLU A 17 3.98 -29.01 -12.51
CA GLU A 17 3.14 -29.39 -11.38
C GLU A 17 1.64 -29.48 -11.73
N VAL A 18 1.27 -29.26 -12.99
CA VAL A 18 -0.12 -29.35 -13.47
C VAL A 18 -0.46 -30.75 -13.96
N SER A 19 -1.72 -31.16 -13.75
CA SER A 19 -2.24 -32.43 -14.29
C SER A 19 -2.33 -32.40 -15.82
N GLU A 20 -2.40 -33.57 -16.47
CA GLU A 20 -2.53 -33.65 -17.93
C GLU A 20 -3.79 -32.94 -18.47
N GLU A 21 -4.89 -32.99 -17.72
CA GLU A 21 -6.15 -32.32 -18.07
C GLU A 21 -6.01 -30.79 -18.02
N GLU A 22 -5.37 -30.26 -16.97
CA GLU A 22 -5.08 -28.83 -16.83
C GLU A 22 -4.08 -28.36 -17.89
N ARG A 23 -3.08 -29.19 -18.19
CA ARG A 23 -2.08 -28.91 -19.23
C ARG A 23 -2.75 -28.67 -20.59
N LEU A 24 -3.67 -29.52 -21.00
CA LEU A 24 -4.42 -29.36 -22.26
C LEU A 24 -5.29 -28.10 -22.27
N GLN A 25 -5.89 -27.75 -21.13
CA GLN A 25 -6.69 -26.52 -21.01
C GLN A 25 -5.82 -25.28 -21.10
N ILE A 26 -4.66 -25.26 -20.44
CA ILE A 26 -3.69 -24.16 -20.49
C ILE A 26 -3.14 -24.02 -21.92
N GLU A 27 -2.76 -25.11 -22.58
CA GLU A 27 -2.31 -25.11 -23.98
C GLU A 27 -3.39 -24.55 -24.93
N SER A 28 -4.65 -24.93 -24.73
CA SER A 28 -5.78 -24.40 -25.50
C SER A 28 -5.98 -22.90 -25.27
N GLN A 29 -5.88 -22.42 -24.03
CA GLN A 29 -6.02 -21.00 -23.71
C GLN A 29 -4.84 -20.17 -24.23
N LEU A 30 -3.61 -20.69 -24.16
CA LEU A 30 -2.42 -20.08 -24.76
C LEU A 30 -2.53 -20.01 -26.29
N ALA A 31 -3.12 -21.01 -26.94
CA ALA A 31 -3.33 -20.97 -28.39
C ALA A 31 -4.33 -19.86 -28.79
N ASN A 32 -5.37 -19.65 -27.99
CA ASN A 32 -6.46 -18.73 -28.31
C ASN A 32 -6.22 -17.28 -27.88
N SER A 33 -5.35 -17.01 -26.89
CA SER A 33 -5.10 -15.66 -26.38
C SER A 33 -3.67 -15.16 -26.64
N PRO A 34 -3.47 -14.06 -27.40
CA PRO A 34 -2.16 -13.45 -27.58
C PRO A 34 -1.59 -12.85 -26.28
N GLU A 35 -2.45 -12.34 -25.39
CA GLU A 35 -2.04 -11.75 -24.12
C GLU A 35 -1.40 -12.79 -23.19
N TRP A 36 -2.02 -13.97 -23.07
CA TRP A 36 -1.49 -15.06 -22.26
C TRP A 36 -0.16 -15.59 -22.81
N ARG A 37 0.03 -15.61 -24.14
CA ARG A 37 1.34 -15.90 -24.76
C ARG A 37 2.40 -14.85 -24.44
N GLY A 38 2.00 -13.59 -24.25
CA GLY A 38 2.89 -12.53 -23.79
C GLY A 38 3.36 -12.78 -22.35
N ARG A 39 2.42 -13.01 -21.44
CA ARG A 39 2.72 -13.30 -20.02
C ARG A 39 3.55 -14.57 -19.84
N TYR A 40 3.21 -15.65 -20.55
CA TYR A 40 3.99 -16.89 -20.52
C TYR A 40 5.45 -16.66 -20.95
N ARG A 41 5.68 -15.88 -22.02
CA ARG A 41 7.05 -15.52 -22.45
C ARG A 41 7.81 -14.72 -21.39
N GLN A 42 7.16 -13.75 -20.74
CA GLN A 42 7.78 -12.97 -19.66
C GLN A 42 8.16 -13.84 -18.45
N LEU A 43 7.30 -14.80 -18.09
CA LEU A 43 7.60 -15.76 -17.03
C LEU A 43 8.79 -16.66 -17.40
N VAL A 44 8.80 -17.22 -18.61
CA VAL A 44 9.93 -18.03 -19.12
C VAL A 44 11.23 -17.23 -19.12
N GLU A 45 11.20 -15.98 -19.58
CA GLU A 45 12.37 -15.09 -19.58
C GLU A 45 12.88 -14.82 -18.16
N THR A 46 11.96 -14.57 -17.21
CA THR A 46 12.31 -14.35 -15.80
C THR A 46 12.92 -15.60 -15.17
N VAL A 47 12.35 -16.78 -15.40
CA VAL A 47 12.87 -18.07 -14.90
C VAL A 47 14.25 -18.35 -15.49
N ASN A 48 14.44 -18.11 -16.79
CA ASN A 48 15.73 -18.26 -17.45
C ASN A 48 16.76 -17.25 -16.91
N ALA A 49 16.37 -16.00 -16.65
CA ALA A 49 17.23 -15.00 -16.04
C ALA A 49 17.69 -15.42 -14.64
N VAL A 50 16.81 -16.03 -13.83
CA VAL A 50 17.15 -16.57 -12.51
C VAL A 50 18.07 -17.79 -12.62
N ARG A 51 17.80 -18.72 -13.56
CA ARG A 51 18.63 -19.92 -13.77
C ARG A 51 20.01 -19.62 -14.35
N THR A 52 20.16 -18.49 -15.06
CA THR A 52 21.45 -18.05 -15.62
C THR A 52 22.26 -17.19 -14.66
N LEU A 53 21.75 -16.89 -13.46
CA LEU A 53 22.55 -16.24 -12.43
C LEU A 53 23.73 -17.15 -12.06
N PRO A 54 24.96 -16.60 -11.96
CA PRO A 54 26.12 -17.38 -11.59
C PRO A 54 25.91 -17.98 -10.19
N GLU A 55 26.15 -19.29 -10.07
CA GLU A 55 26.18 -19.95 -8.77
C GLU A 55 27.36 -19.40 -7.97
N VAL A 56 27.07 -18.44 -7.08
CA VAL A 56 28.06 -17.96 -6.11
C VAL A 56 28.11 -19.00 -4.99
N PRO A 57 29.23 -19.69 -4.77
CA PRO A 57 29.34 -20.65 -3.69
C PRO A 57 29.08 -19.94 -2.36
N CYS A 58 28.14 -20.47 -1.59
CA CYS A 58 27.85 -19.95 -0.26
C CYS A 58 29.13 -20.07 0.59
N PRO A 59 29.65 -18.98 1.19
CA PRO A 59 30.80 -19.06 2.06
C PRO A 59 30.55 -20.10 3.16
N ALA A 60 31.53 -20.95 3.45
CA ALA A 60 31.37 -22.03 4.44
C ALA A 60 30.92 -21.52 5.83
N ASP A 61 31.26 -20.26 6.13
CA ASP A 61 30.98 -19.61 7.40
C ASP A 61 29.72 -18.73 7.36
N PHE A 62 28.91 -18.76 6.29
CA PHE A 62 27.74 -17.89 6.16
C PHE A 62 26.72 -18.11 7.30
N SER A 63 26.43 -19.37 7.63
CA SER A 63 25.53 -19.72 8.73
C SER A 63 26.09 -19.27 10.09
N GLN A 64 27.40 -19.40 10.28
CA GLN A 64 28.09 -18.95 11.49
C GLN A 64 28.05 -17.43 11.60
N GLY A 65 28.22 -16.70 10.49
CA GLY A 65 28.10 -15.25 10.43
C GLY A 65 26.70 -14.75 10.80
N ILE A 66 25.65 -15.40 10.28
CA ILE A 66 24.27 -15.07 10.66
C ILE A 66 24.02 -15.35 12.14
N LEU A 67 24.45 -16.51 12.66
CA LEU A 67 24.27 -16.86 14.07
C LEU A 67 25.05 -15.92 15.00
N ALA A 68 26.29 -15.56 14.63
CA ALA A 68 27.09 -14.58 15.36
C ALA A 68 26.40 -13.20 15.37
N GLN A 69 25.83 -12.77 14.24
CA GLN A 69 25.12 -11.50 14.15
C GLN A 69 23.81 -11.50 14.97
N ILE A 70 23.08 -12.62 15.01
CA ILE A 70 21.89 -12.77 15.86
C ILE A 70 22.29 -12.72 17.34
N ALA A 71 23.36 -13.43 17.73
CA ALA A 71 23.87 -13.44 19.10
C ALA A 71 24.33 -12.04 19.54
N GLN A 72 24.99 -11.28 18.66
CA GLN A 72 25.41 -9.91 18.95
C GLN A 72 24.22 -8.99 19.20
N ARG A 73 23.16 -9.05 18.39
CA ARG A 73 21.95 -8.22 18.61
C ARG A 73 21.25 -8.54 19.93
N GLN A 74 21.26 -9.81 20.35
CA GLN A 74 20.69 -10.21 21.63
C GLN A 74 21.49 -9.67 22.82
N GLN A 75 22.82 -9.61 22.72
CA GLN A 75 23.66 -9.02 23.77
C GLN A 75 23.48 -7.50 23.86
N GLU A 76 23.40 -6.81 22.72
CA GLU A 76 23.17 -5.35 22.67
C GLU A 76 21.81 -4.96 23.28
N HIS A 77 20.76 -5.76 23.08
CA HIS A 77 19.45 -5.52 23.70
C HIS A 77 19.43 -5.82 25.21
N GLY A 78 20.22 -6.78 25.69
CA GLY A 78 20.28 -7.13 27.12
C GLY A 78 21.03 -6.11 27.99
N GLN A 79 21.94 -5.32 27.42
CA GLN A 79 22.71 -4.33 28.19
C GLN A 79 22.00 -2.98 28.34
N GLN A 80 21.02 -2.65 27.49
CA GLN A 80 20.28 -1.38 27.61
C GLN A 80 19.25 -1.36 28.75
N GLU A 81 18.85 -2.51 29.30
CA GLU A 81 17.90 -2.53 30.44
C GLU A 81 18.56 -2.37 31.81
N HIS A 82 19.89 -2.49 31.94
CA HIS A 82 20.53 -2.57 33.26
C HIS A 82 21.29 -1.33 33.74
N ASP A 83 21.42 -0.27 32.93
CA ASP A 83 22.24 0.92 33.27
C ASP A 83 21.46 2.24 33.42
N SER A 84 20.13 2.18 33.57
CA SER A 84 19.34 3.34 34.02
C SER A 84 19.43 3.51 35.55
N VAL A 85 20.62 3.82 36.05
CA VAL A 85 20.83 4.35 37.41
C VAL A 85 20.50 5.85 37.39
N VAL A 86 19.30 6.19 37.88
CA VAL A 86 18.89 7.58 38.13
C VAL A 86 19.66 8.10 39.37
N PRO A 87 20.33 9.27 39.31
CA PRO A 87 20.94 9.87 40.49
C PRO A 87 19.85 10.38 41.45
N GLY A 88 19.98 10.01 42.72
CA GLY A 88 18.97 10.17 43.76
C GLY A 88 18.62 11.61 44.11
N VAL A 89 17.31 11.88 44.11
CA VAL A 89 16.68 12.98 44.85
C VAL A 89 16.20 12.41 46.18
N SER A 90 16.82 12.88 47.27
CA SER A 90 16.42 12.61 48.65
C SER A 90 15.11 13.36 48.95
N LEU A 91 14.02 12.63 49.14
CA LEU A 91 12.79 13.17 49.73
C LEU A 91 12.66 12.66 51.17
N ALA A 92 12.53 13.62 52.07
CA ALA A 92 12.36 13.43 53.49
C ALA A 92 11.11 12.60 53.81
N THR A 93 11.29 11.69 54.75
CA THR A 93 10.25 10.86 55.35
C THR A 93 9.31 11.70 56.21
N SER A 94 8.02 11.78 55.85
CA SER A 94 6.96 12.07 56.81
C SER A 94 6.27 10.76 57.20
N SER A 95 6.43 10.42 58.47
CA SER A 95 5.77 9.36 59.21
C SER A 95 4.25 9.56 59.31
N ASP A 96 3.57 8.45 59.62
CA ASP A 96 2.20 8.34 60.14
C ASP A 96 1.03 8.60 59.20
N ARG A 97 0.53 7.51 58.61
CA ARG A 97 -0.88 7.12 58.83
C ARG A 97 -1.14 5.64 58.53
N SER A 98 -1.16 4.89 59.62
CA SER A 98 -2.08 3.79 59.96
C SER A 98 -2.67 2.96 58.81
N VAL A 99 -2.11 1.76 58.72
CA VAL A 99 -2.70 0.56 58.13
C VAL A 99 -4.08 0.27 58.74
N ALA A 100 -5.11 0.25 57.91
CA ALA A 100 -6.33 -0.50 58.16
C ALA A 100 -6.61 -1.41 56.96
N ASN A 101 -6.29 -2.69 57.17
CA ASN A 101 -6.59 -3.81 56.30
C ASN A 101 -8.05 -3.80 55.80
N ARG A 102 -8.22 -3.81 54.48
CA ARG A 102 -9.32 -4.55 53.83
C ARG A 102 -8.82 -5.18 52.54
N ARG A 103 -8.15 -6.32 52.70
CA ARG A 103 -8.05 -7.35 51.66
C ARG A 103 -9.47 -7.79 51.30
N ARG A 104 -9.96 -7.37 50.14
CA ARG A 104 -10.99 -8.09 49.38
C ARG A 104 -10.30 -8.54 48.10
N GLN A 105 -9.82 -9.78 48.10
CA GLN A 105 -9.54 -10.52 46.87
C GLN A 105 -10.86 -10.57 46.10
N GLN A 106 -10.94 -9.84 44.99
CA GLN A 106 -11.93 -10.11 43.97
C GLN A 106 -11.29 -11.12 43.03
N ASP A 107 -11.73 -12.37 43.19
CA ASP A 107 -11.51 -13.43 42.24
C ASP A 107 -12.02 -12.99 40.86
N SER A 108 -11.13 -13.04 39.88
CA SER A 108 -11.39 -12.63 38.50
C SER A 108 -12.20 -13.70 37.77
N SER A 109 -13.50 -13.75 38.03
CA SER A 109 -14.48 -14.60 37.34
C SER A 109 -14.69 -14.22 35.86
N TYR A 110 -14.10 -13.11 35.39
CA TYR A 110 -14.23 -12.64 34.01
C TYR A 110 -13.25 -13.31 33.04
N ALA A 111 -12.12 -13.84 33.51
CA ALA A 111 -11.18 -14.54 32.65
C ALA A 111 -11.78 -15.86 32.13
N LEU A 112 -12.54 -16.58 32.96
CA LEU A 112 -13.11 -17.87 32.59
C LEU A 112 -14.34 -17.74 31.66
N ALA A 113 -15.12 -16.65 31.79
CA ALA A 113 -16.24 -16.35 30.91
C ALA A 113 -15.78 -15.99 29.47
N ALA A 114 -14.65 -15.29 29.33
CA ALA A 114 -14.10 -14.93 28.02
C ALA A 114 -13.63 -16.17 27.23
N TRP A 115 -13.03 -17.16 27.89
CA TRP A 115 -12.59 -18.39 27.25
C TRP A 115 -13.75 -19.29 26.80
N ILE A 116 -14.87 -19.30 27.52
CA ILE A 116 -16.07 -20.05 27.12
C ILE A 116 -16.71 -19.45 25.86
N ALA A 117 -16.74 -18.12 25.74
CA ALA A 117 -17.29 -17.46 24.55
C ALA A 117 -16.46 -17.77 23.29
N ILE A 118 -15.13 -17.77 23.39
CA ILE A 118 -14.23 -18.09 22.28
C ILE A 118 -14.40 -19.57 21.85
N ALA A 119 -14.52 -20.49 22.80
CA ALA A 119 -14.75 -21.91 22.51
C ALA A 119 -16.11 -22.16 21.82
N ALA A 120 -17.16 -21.42 22.21
CA ALA A 120 -18.48 -21.52 21.58
C ALA A 120 -18.46 -21.01 20.13
N CYS A 121 -17.76 -19.91 19.84
CA CYS A 121 -17.61 -19.39 18.48
C CYS A 121 -16.86 -20.37 17.56
N LEU A 122 -15.82 -21.04 18.06
CA LEU A 122 -15.08 -22.03 17.27
C LEU A 122 -15.91 -23.28 16.96
N LEU A 123 -16.79 -23.71 17.87
CA LEU A 123 -17.71 -24.84 17.61
C LEU A 123 -18.79 -24.49 16.58
N ILE A 124 -19.31 -23.25 16.58
CA ILE A 124 -20.29 -22.79 15.58
C ILE A 124 -19.64 -22.70 14.20
N ALA A 125 -18.40 -22.17 14.12
CA ALA A 125 -17.66 -22.09 12.86
C ALA A 125 -17.32 -23.48 12.28
N ALA A 126 -16.91 -24.42 13.14
CA ALA A 126 -16.65 -25.80 12.73
C ALA A 126 -17.94 -26.54 12.30
N GLY A 127 -19.07 -26.28 12.97
CA GLY A 127 -20.36 -26.86 12.60
C GLY A 127 -20.88 -26.34 11.25
N LEU A 128 -20.72 -25.05 10.96
CA LEU A 128 -21.12 -24.46 9.69
C LEU A 128 -20.26 -24.95 8.51
N GLY A 129 -18.96 -25.16 8.72
CA GLY A 129 -18.07 -25.73 7.70
C GLY A 129 -18.46 -27.15 7.27
N ILE A 130 -18.93 -27.99 8.20
CA ILE A 130 -19.36 -29.37 7.90
C ILE A 130 -20.72 -29.39 7.18
N THR A 131 -21.61 -28.42 7.45
CA THR A 131 -22.89 -28.32 6.74
C THR A 131 -22.75 -27.84 5.29
N TYR A 132 -21.69 -27.07 4.97
CA TYR A 132 -21.45 -26.59 3.61
C TYR A 132 -20.89 -27.69 2.69
N GLN A 133 -20.13 -28.63 3.24
CA GLN A 133 -19.52 -29.73 2.49
C GLN A 133 -20.47 -30.92 2.23
N SER A 134 -21.65 -30.95 2.88
CA SER A 134 -22.62 -32.06 2.80
C SER A 134 -23.83 -31.82 1.88
N GLY A 135 -23.86 -30.75 1.09
CA GLY A 135 -24.78 -30.62 -0.05
C GLY A 135 -26.28 -30.68 0.28
N PHE A 136 -26.69 -30.18 1.46
CA PHE A 136 -28.05 -30.40 1.97
C PHE A 136 -29.08 -29.28 1.69
N PHE A 137 -28.78 -28.29 0.84
CA PHE A 137 -29.79 -27.32 0.39
C PHE A 137 -30.30 -27.67 -1.01
N GLY A 138 -31.36 -28.47 -1.03
CA GLY A 138 -32.15 -28.78 -2.21
C GLY A 138 -32.90 -27.56 -2.75
N SER A 139 -33.00 -27.52 -4.08
CA SER A 139 -33.76 -26.55 -4.86
C SER A 139 -35.23 -26.53 -4.45
N GLY A 140 -35.81 -25.34 -4.28
CA GLY A 140 -37.23 -25.22 -4.00
C GLY A 140 -37.78 -23.80 -4.11
N SER A 141 -38.54 -23.58 -5.18
CA SER A 141 -39.64 -22.61 -5.36
C SER A 141 -39.32 -21.11 -5.44
N ASP A 142 -39.38 -20.61 -6.68
CA ASP A 142 -39.74 -19.22 -7.03
C ASP A 142 -41.10 -18.82 -6.42
N PRO A 143 -41.21 -17.67 -5.75
CA PRO A 143 -42.50 -17.05 -5.50
C PRO A 143 -42.90 -16.17 -6.69
N ARG A 144 -43.94 -16.62 -7.40
CA ARG A 144 -44.75 -15.80 -8.30
C ARG A 144 -45.41 -14.65 -7.52
N ILE A 145 -45.29 -13.41 -8.00
CA ILE A 145 -46.20 -12.32 -7.63
C ILE A 145 -46.77 -11.63 -8.90
N ALA A 146 -48.10 -11.69 -8.92
CA ALA A 146 -49.16 -10.97 -9.63
C ALA A 146 -48.85 -9.93 -10.74
N HIS A 147 -49.31 -10.32 -11.94
CA HIS A 147 -50.16 -9.60 -12.90
C HIS A 147 -50.81 -8.25 -12.47
N ARG A 148 -50.64 -7.21 -13.31
CA ARG A 148 -51.73 -6.32 -13.74
C ARG A 148 -51.42 -5.55 -15.06
N ASP A 149 -52.40 -5.65 -15.96
CA ASP A 149 -52.92 -4.72 -16.98
C ASP A 149 -52.12 -4.27 -18.23
N SER A 150 -52.41 -4.98 -19.34
CA SER A 150 -53.16 -4.51 -20.53
C SER A 150 -52.69 -3.30 -21.37
N VAL A 151 -52.08 -3.56 -22.54
CA VAL A 151 -52.11 -2.74 -23.79
C VAL A 151 -52.07 -3.69 -25.01
N PRO A 152 -52.80 -3.44 -26.13
CA PRO A 152 -53.23 -4.49 -27.07
C PRO A 152 -52.17 -4.88 -28.14
N PRO A 153 -52.30 -6.07 -28.76
CA PRO A 153 -51.30 -6.59 -29.68
C PRO A 153 -51.47 -6.05 -31.10
N THR A 154 -50.33 -5.78 -31.75
CA THR A 154 -50.24 -5.56 -33.19
C THR A 154 -50.06 -6.90 -33.89
N ASP A 155 -50.90 -7.14 -34.89
CA ASP A 155 -50.92 -8.30 -35.78
C ASP A 155 -49.58 -8.55 -36.48
N LEU A 156 -48.95 -9.70 -36.23
CA LEU A 156 -48.05 -10.33 -37.19
C LEU A 156 -48.24 -11.86 -37.17
N LYS A 157 -48.61 -12.38 -38.34
CA LYS A 157 -48.84 -13.79 -38.67
C LYS A 157 -47.54 -14.61 -38.58
N PRO A 158 -47.53 -15.84 -38.04
CA PRO A 158 -46.49 -16.80 -38.34
C PRO A 158 -46.88 -17.67 -39.54
N ASN A 159 -45.93 -17.76 -40.46
CA ASN A 159 -45.96 -18.61 -41.64
C ASN A 159 -45.74 -20.07 -41.23
N VAL A 160 -46.61 -20.95 -41.71
CA VAL A 160 -46.52 -22.41 -41.57
C VAL A 160 -45.80 -22.95 -42.80
N ASN A 161 -44.73 -23.73 -42.61
CA ASN A 161 -44.65 -25.04 -43.25
C ASN A 161 -43.53 -25.95 -42.68
N PRO A 162 -43.70 -27.28 -42.81
CA PRO A 162 -43.02 -28.30 -42.02
C PRO A 162 -41.99 -29.13 -42.83
N ASP A 163 -41.48 -30.17 -42.16
CA ASP A 163 -40.82 -31.37 -42.67
C ASP A 163 -39.32 -31.29 -43.03
N ALA A 164 -38.51 -31.95 -42.18
CA ALA A 164 -37.51 -32.93 -42.64
C ALA A 164 -36.98 -33.74 -41.44
N ALA A 165 -37.32 -35.03 -41.43
CA ALA A 165 -36.65 -36.06 -40.66
C ALA A 165 -35.29 -36.41 -41.29
N GLY A 166 -34.33 -36.89 -40.49
CA GLY A 166 -33.22 -37.68 -41.03
C GLY A 166 -31.92 -37.64 -40.25
N GLU A 167 -31.58 -38.79 -39.66
CA GLU A 167 -30.23 -39.36 -39.58
C GLU A 167 -29.26 -38.86 -38.49
N THR A 168 -29.19 -39.66 -37.42
CA THR A 168 -28.01 -39.84 -36.57
C THR A 168 -26.91 -40.63 -37.31
N PRO A 169 -25.67 -40.12 -37.41
CA PRO A 169 -24.54 -40.93 -37.80
C PRO A 169 -23.86 -41.55 -36.56
N THR A 170 -23.65 -42.86 -36.64
CA THR A 170 -22.78 -43.66 -35.79
C THR A 170 -21.32 -43.19 -35.97
N ILE A 171 -20.66 -42.82 -34.87
CA ILE A 171 -19.21 -42.52 -34.87
C ILE A 171 -18.50 -43.71 -34.22
N GLU A 172 -17.78 -44.47 -35.05
CA GLU A 172 -16.71 -45.39 -34.64
C GLU A 172 -15.45 -44.55 -34.39
N ASN A 173 -14.85 -44.65 -33.20
CA ASN A 173 -13.58 -44.00 -32.86
C ASN A 173 -12.43 -45.01 -32.99
N PRO A 174 -11.45 -44.81 -33.89
CA PRO A 174 -10.20 -45.55 -33.90
C PRO A 174 -9.21 -44.97 -32.87
N THR A 175 -8.48 -45.86 -32.21
CA THR A 175 -7.41 -45.54 -31.26
C THR A 175 -6.20 -44.94 -32.00
N GLU A 176 -6.12 -43.61 -32.12
CA GLU A 176 -4.90 -42.90 -32.54
C GLU A 176 -3.98 -42.65 -31.33
N GLN A 177 -2.70 -42.99 -31.49
CA GLN A 177 -1.63 -42.67 -30.54
C GLN A 177 -1.46 -41.15 -30.40
N PRO A 178 -1.12 -40.63 -29.21
CA PRO A 178 -1.04 -39.20 -28.95
C PRO A 178 0.07 -38.55 -29.78
N LYS A 179 -0.32 -37.58 -30.60
CA LYS A 179 0.57 -36.66 -31.32
C LYS A 179 1.26 -35.77 -30.29
N SER A 180 2.59 -35.65 -30.38
CA SER A 180 3.41 -34.77 -29.54
C SER A 180 2.93 -33.32 -29.63
N SER A 181 2.92 -32.61 -28.49
CA SER A 181 2.49 -31.20 -28.41
C SER A 181 3.26 -30.32 -29.40
N PRO A 182 2.61 -29.36 -30.09
CA PRO A 182 3.25 -28.46 -31.04
C PRO A 182 4.09 -27.35 -30.34
N PHE A 183 4.09 -27.29 -29.02
CA PHE A 183 4.86 -26.33 -28.25
C PHE A 183 6.21 -26.94 -27.85
N PRO A 184 7.34 -26.25 -28.11
CA PRO A 184 8.64 -26.73 -27.70
C PRO A 184 8.69 -26.85 -26.17
N THR A 185 9.17 -27.99 -25.70
CA THR A 185 9.42 -28.20 -24.27
C THR A 185 10.52 -27.25 -23.79
N VAL A 186 10.55 -26.96 -22.48
CA VAL A 186 11.58 -26.09 -21.87
C VAL A 186 13.00 -26.59 -22.18
N GLU A 187 13.17 -27.91 -22.32
CA GLU A 187 14.44 -28.56 -22.69
C GLU A 187 14.81 -28.38 -24.16
N GLU A 188 13.84 -28.25 -25.07
CA GLU A 188 14.09 -27.94 -26.49
C GLU A 188 14.41 -26.45 -26.71
N LEU A 189 13.78 -25.56 -25.93
CA LEU A 189 14.08 -24.12 -25.95
C LEU A 189 15.45 -23.80 -25.35
N ALA A 190 15.87 -24.53 -24.32
CA ALA A 190 17.17 -24.31 -23.67
C ALA A 190 18.38 -24.81 -24.50
N ASN A 191 18.16 -25.74 -25.44
CA ASN A 191 19.24 -26.40 -26.21
C ASN A 191 19.37 -25.94 -27.67
N GLY A 192 18.64 -24.88 -28.07
CA GLY A 192 18.74 -24.29 -29.41
C GLY A 192 20.04 -23.51 -29.63
N GLN A 193 21.17 -24.21 -29.81
CA GLN A 193 22.44 -23.59 -30.22
C GLN A 193 22.32 -23.01 -31.63
N GLY A 194 22.37 -21.68 -31.72
CA GLY A 194 22.33 -20.92 -32.95
C GLY A 194 23.54 -21.16 -33.86
N ASN A 195 23.25 -21.42 -35.13
CA ASN A 195 24.19 -21.25 -36.24
C ASN A 195 24.63 -19.78 -36.30
N SER A 196 25.94 -19.54 -36.22
CA SER A 196 26.55 -18.22 -36.41
C SER A 196 26.54 -17.81 -37.89
N PRO A 197 26.31 -16.54 -38.24
CA PRO A 197 26.49 -16.08 -39.61
C PRO A 197 27.93 -15.60 -39.88
N ALA A 198 28.43 -16.05 -41.03
CA ALA A 198 29.28 -15.36 -41.99
C ALA A 198 30.51 -14.57 -41.49
N GLU A 199 31.64 -15.27 -41.63
CA GLU A 199 33.00 -14.82 -41.90
C GLU A 199 33.11 -13.51 -42.71
N VAL A 200 33.72 -12.48 -42.10
CA VAL A 200 34.16 -11.24 -42.76
C VAL A 200 35.66 -11.34 -43.06
N ILE A 201 36.00 -11.17 -44.33
CA ILE A 201 37.36 -11.19 -44.88
C ILE A 201 38.15 -9.96 -44.39
N PRO A 202 39.41 -10.09 -43.95
CA PRO A 202 40.25 -8.94 -43.61
C PRO A 202 40.91 -8.37 -44.87
N MET A 203 40.85 -7.04 -45.02
CA MET A 203 41.62 -6.29 -46.00
C MET A 203 42.73 -5.54 -45.26
N ASP A 204 43.98 -5.85 -45.61
CA ASP A 204 45.19 -5.14 -45.20
C ASP A 204 45.25 -3.75 -45.86
N ASP A 205 45.57 -2.71 -45.09
CA ASP A 205 46.32 -1.55 -45.60
C ASP A 205 47.21 -0.96 -44.48
N PRO A 206 48.53 -0.86 -44.66
CA PRO A 206 49.46 -0.35 -43.66
C PRO A 206 49.95 1.04 -44.04
N THR A 207 49.58 2.10 -43.32
CA THR A 207 50.42 3.31 -43.25
C THR A 207 50.02 4.26 -42.12
N MET A 208 51.05 4.80 -41.46
CA MET A 208 51.05 5.95 -40.52
C MET A 208 50.52 5.70 -39.10
N GLU A 209 51.08 6.24 -38.02
CA GLU A 209 52.33 6.95 -37.75
C GLU A 209 52.51 6.87 -36.23
N ARG A 210 53.75 6.69 -35.76
CA ARG A 210 54.08 6.69 -34.33
C ARG A 210 54.11 8.11 -33.80
N SER A 211 53.54 8.34 -32.62
CA SER A 211 54.11 9.24 -31.63
C SER A 211 53.65 8.87 -30.21
N PRO A 212 54.51 8.97 -29.18
CA PRO A 212 54.27 8.38 -27.87
C PRO A 212 54.04 9.43 -26.75
N ILE A 213 53.85 8.92 -25.52
CA ILE A 213 54.01 9.59 -24.21
C ILE A 213 52.67 10.03 -23.56
N GLY A 214 52.00 9.05 -22.95
CA GLY A 214 51.03 9.26 -21.87
C GLY A 214 51.69 9.00 -20.52
N ILE A 215 51.72 10.02 -19.67
CA ILE A 215 52.21 9.98 -18.29
C ILE A 215 51.28 9.08 -17.45
N ARG A 216 51.84 8.06 -16.78
CA ARG A 216 51.14 7.27 -15.77
C ARG A 216 51.33 7.92 -14.40
N VAL A 217 50.25 8.44 -13.81
CA VAL A 217 50.20 8.81 -12.40
C VAL A 217 49.77 7.57 -11.61
N ASN A 218 50.72 6.95 -10.91
CA ASN A 218 50.44 5.91 -9.92
C ASN A 218 49.97 6.58 -8.62
N VAL A 219 48.66 6.53 -8.34
CA VAL A 219 48.14 6.81 -7.00
C VAL A 219 48.30 5.54 -6.16
N ARG A 220 49.28 5.55 -5.26
CA ARG A 220 49.39 4.56 -4.17
C ARG A 220 48.26 4.83 -3.17
N ASN A 221 47.26 3.95 -3.13
CA ASN A 221 46.35 3.90 -1.99
C ASN A 221 47.11 3.38 -0.76
N LYS A 222 46.92 4.06 0.38
CA LYS A 222 47.49 3.67 1.68
C LYS A 222 46.95 2.29 2.10
N PRO A 223 47.79 1.39 2.63
CA PRO A 223 47.31 0.17 3.28
C PRO A 223 46.72 0.55 4.64
N GLY A 224 45.43 0.30 4.85
CA GLY A 224 44.83 0.43 6.18
C GLY A 224 43.35 0.82 6.27
N GLU A 225 42.65 1.05 5.17
CA GLU A 225 41.22 1.38 5.22
C GLU A 225 40.38 0.15 4.84
N MET A 226 39.70 -0.43 5.83
CA MET A 226 38.81 -1.56 5.62
C MET A 226 37.62 -1.14 4.72
N PRO A 227 37.21 -1.98 3.76
CA PRO A 227 36.04 -1.69 2.95
C PRO A 227 34.81 -1.59 3.86
N LYS A 228 34.06 -0.49 3.74
CA LYS A 228 32.73 -0.36 4.36
C LYS A 228 31.88 -1.56 3.90
N PRO A 229 31.20 -2.28 4.81
CA PRO A 229 30.34 -3.38 4.41
C PRO A 229 29.25 -2.84 3.49
N ALA A 230 28.99 -3.57 2.41
CA ALA A 230 27.89 -3.30 1.52
C ALA A 230 26.59 -3.26 2.34
N SER A 231 25.89 -2.13 2.29
CA SER A 231 24.53 -1.99 2.76
C SER A 231 23.64 -2.94 1.96
N THR A 232 23.49 -4.17 2.43
CA THR A 232 22.47 -5.11 1.96
C THR A 232 21.14 -4.68 2.54
N MET A 233 20.59 -3.63 1.94
CA MET A 233 19.21 -3.22 2.15
C MET A 233 18.32 -4.38 1.70
N LYS A 234 17.68 -5.06 2.65
CA LYS A 234 16.65 -6.05 2.35
C LYS A 234 15.59 -5.36 1.50
N ARG A 235 15.37 -5.85 0.27
CA ARG A 235 14.30 -5.36 -0.60
C ARG A 235 12.97 -5.52 0.16
N PRO A 236 12.16 -4.46 0.32
CA PRO A 236 10.79 -4.65 0.77
C PRO A 236 10.03 -5.52 -0.24
N GLY A 237 8.99 -6.22 0.23
CA GLY A 237 8.20 -7.15 -0.56
C GLY A 237 7.57 -6.50 -1.81
N SER A 238 6.91 -7.32 -2.63
CA SER A 238 6.30 -7.02 -3.93
C SER A 238 5.44 -5.74 -4.04
N LEU A 239 5.08 -5.10 -2.93
CA LEU A 239 4.35 -3.84 -2.84
C LEU A 239 5.10 -2.61 -3.39
N ALA A 240 6.44 -2.67 -3.52
CA ALA A 240 7.22 -1.57 -4.12
C ALA A 240 7.20 -1.57 -5.67
N ARG A 241 6.41 -2.44 -6.32
CA ARG A 241 6.36 -2.59 -7.79
C ARG A 241 5.06 -2.12 -8.44
N SER A 242 4.11 -1.51 -7.73
CA SER A 242 3.01 -0.77 -8.40
C SER A 242 3.53 0.62 -8.74
N VAL A 243 4.29 0.65 -9.83
CA VAL A 243 5.16 1.75 -10.24
C VAL A 243 4.30 2.92 -10.75
N PHE A 244 4.06 3.92 -9.89
CA PHE A 244 4.16 5.27 -10.42
C PHE A 244 5.62 5.40 -10.84
N ASN A 245 5.90 5.45 -12.13
CA ASN A 245 7.26 5.67 -12.60
C ASN A 245 7.55 7.16 -12.47
N LEU A 246 7.54 7.64 -11.23
CA LEU A 246 8.37 8.76 -10.81
C LEU A 246 9.80 8.22 -10.68
N ASP A 247 10.32 7.56 -11.73
CA ASP A 247 11.77 7.65 -11.97
C ASP A 247 12.10 9.13 -11.80
N PRO A 248 13.13 9.51 -11.03
CA PRO A 248 13.39 10.89 -10.65
C PRO A 248 13.19 11.75 -11.88
N GLN A 249 11.99 12.32 -12.00
CA GLN A 249 11.65 13.05 -13.19
C GLN A 249 12.52 14.26 -13.03
N GLU A 250 13.34 14.57 -14.04
CA GLU A 250 14.12 15.81 -14.06
C GLU A 250 13.19 17.02 -14.21
N ASP A 251 12.02 16.98 -13.59
CA ASP A 251 11.04 18.01 -13.48
C ASP A 251 11.02 18.51 -12.02
N PRO A 252 12.08 19.22 -11.59
CA PRO A 252 12.20 19.77 -10.24
C PRO A 252 11.08 20.77 -9.89
N GLU A 253 10.23 21.11 -10.86
CA GLU A 253 9.05 21.92 -10.62
C GLU A 253 7.98 21.11 -9.88
N LEU A 254 7.81 19.81 -10.15
CA LEU A 254 6.77 18.98 -9.54
C LEU A 254 6.86 18.88 -8.02
N ASP A 255 8.07 18.80 -7.47
CA ASP A 255 8.28 18.67 -6.02
C ASP A 255 7.86 19.94 -5.25
N ARG A 256 7.63 21.05 -5.96
CA ARG A 256 7.21 22.35 -5.39
C ARG A 256 5.82 22.78 -5.81
N ILE A 257 5.15 22.05 -6.69
CA ILE A 257 3.83 22.43 -7.16
C ILE A 257 2.82 22.19 -6.03
N GLU A 258 2.20 23.28 -5.58
CA GLU A 258 1.06 23.21 -4.69
C GLU A 258 -0.08 22.45 -5.37
N LEU A 259 -0.86 21.69 -4.59
CA LEU A 259 -2.07 21.02 -5.11
C LEU A 259 -2.96 22.03 -5.85
N VAL A 260 -3.52 21.60 -6.97
CA VAL A 260 -4.38 22.42 -7.83
C VAL A 260 -5.61 22.85 -7.05
N ASN A 261 -5.80 24.16 -6.99
CA ASN A 261 -7.03 24.73 -6.46
C ASN A 261 -8.05 24.92 -7.60
N PHE A 262 -8.87 23.89 -7.81
CA PHE A 262 -9.98 23.96 -8.76
C PHE A 262 -10.96 25.07 -8.34
N LYS A 263 -11.22 26.01 -9.25
CA LYS A 263 -12.13 27.15 -8.98
C LYS A 263 -13.61 26.78 -9.03
N GLN A 264 -13.94 25.66 -9.67
CA GLN A 264 -15.31 25.23 -9.95
C GLN A 264 -15.56 23.88 -9.29
N ASP A 265 -16.58 23.82 -8.43
CA ASP A 265 -16.98 22.59 -7.74
C ASP A 265 -17.40 21.50 -8.74
N GLU A 266 -18.01 21.88 -9.86
CA GLU A 266 -18.41 20.97 -10.94
C GLU A 266 -17.22 20.19 -11.52
N VAL A 267 -16.06 20.85 -11.66
CA VAL A 267 -14.82 20.20 -12.14
C VAL A 267 -14.28 19.23 -11.09
N ILE A 268 -14.37 19.58 -9.80
CA ILE A 268 -13.94 18.69 -8.71
C ILE A 268 -14.80 17.44 -8.69
N GLU A 269 -16.12 17.59 -8.75
CA GLU A 269 -17.07 16.48 -8.77
C GLU A 269 -16.86 15.58 -10.00
N GLU A 270 -16.63 16.18 -11.17
CA GLU A 270 -16.39 15.43 -12.40
C GLU A 270 -15.08 14.63 -12.33
N VAL A 271 -13.95 15.27 -11.98
CA VAL A 271 -12.66 14.59 -11.85
C VAL A 271 -12.71 13.54 -10.74
N SER A 272 -13.44 13.79 -9.66
CA SER A 272 -13.67 12.83 -8.58
C SER A 272 -14.43 11.61 -9.08
N ALA A 273 -15.58 11.80 -9.71
CA ALA A 273 -16.41 10.73 -10.25
C ALA A 273 -15.69 9.96 -11.36
N TRP A 274 -14.79 10.61 -12.09
CA TRP A 274 -13.98 9.99 -13.11
C TRP A 274 -12.91 9.07 -12.51
N ALA A 275 -12.23 9.53 -11.45
CA ALA A 275 -11.18 8.78 -10.76
C ALA A 275 -11.72 7.65 -9.85
N ASP A 276 -12.87 7.87 -9.21
CA ASP A 276 -13.57 6.90 -8.35
C ASP A 276 -14.24 5.80 -9.21
N LEU A 277 -13.59 4.64 -9.27
CA LEU A 277 -14.03 3.52 -10.11
C LEU A 277 -15.16 2.72 -9.49
N ASN A 278 -15.12 2.58 -8.18
CA ASN A 278 -16.05 1.74 -7.44
C ASN A 278 -17.31 2.53 -6.98
N GLN A 279 -17.32 3.85 -7.16
CA GLN A 279 -18.39 4.79 -6.81
C GLN A 279 -18.64 4.88 -5.29
N ASP A 280 -17.60 4.73 -4.47
CA ASP A 280 -17.69 4.84 -3.01
C ASP A 280 -17.48 6.29 -2.49
N SER A 281 -17.36 7.25 -3.41
CA SER A 281 -17.07 8.67 -3.14
C SER A 281 -15.70 8.92 -2.52
N GLN A 282 -14.80 7.93 -2.58
CA GLN A 282 -13.40 8.06 -2.19
C GLN A 282 -12.52 7.63 -3.36
N ILE A 283 -11.30 8.15 -3.40
CA ILE A 283 -10.32 7.75 -4.41
C ILE A 283 -9.24 6.98 -3.67
N SER A 284 -9.18 5.67 -3.89
CA SER A 284 -8.15 4.81 -3.33
C SER A 284 -6.78 4.99 -4.02
N ASP A 285 -5.71 4.48 -3.41
CA ASP A 285 -4.36 4.44 -4.02
C ASP A 285 -4.39 3.68 -5.36
N SER A 286 -5.18 2.60 -5.44
CA SER A 286 -5.34 1.83 -6.67
C SER A 286 -6.14 2.57 -7.74
N GLU A 287 -7.15 3.34 -7.35
CA GLU A 287 -7.94 4.16 -8.27
C GLU A 287 -7.14 5.33 -8.82
N ALA A 288 -6.40 6.04 -7.95
CA ALA A 288 -5.51 7.11 -8.37
C ALA A 288 -4.43 6.62 -9.37
N GLN A 289 -3.95 5.37 -9.19
CA GLN A 289 -3.03 4.72 -10.14
C GLN A 289 -3.71 4.36 -11.46
N GLN A 290 -4.89 3.75 -11.40
CA GLN A 290 -5.63 3.32 -12.59
C GLN A 290 -6.21 4.48 -13.39
N ALA A 291 -6.42 5.63 -12.74
CA ALA A 291 -6.95 6.84 -13.35
C ALA A 291 -6.12 7.24 -14.58
N TRP A 292 -4.79 7.33 -14.50
CA TRP A 292 -3.98 7.69 -15.67
C TRP A 292 -4.11 6.67 -16.82
N PHE A 293 -4.06 5.37 -16.51
CA PHE A 293 -4.17 4.33 -17.53
C PHE A 293 -5.50 4.42 -18.28
N ARG A 294 -6.60 4.69 -17.57
CA ARG A 294 -7.90 4.91 -18.19
C ARG A 294 -7.95 6.16 -19.06
N PHE A 295 -7.24 7.21 -18.65
CA PHE A 295 -7.24 8.50 -19.35
C PHE A 295 -6.54 8.36 -20.70
N THR A 296 -5.47 7.57 -20.74
CA THR A 296 -4.72 7.28 -21.98
C THR A 296 -5.39 6.29 -22.92
N GLN A 297 -6.36 5.51 -22.45
CA GLN A 297 -7.07 4.54 -23.30
C GLN A 297 -8.09 5.28 -24.18
N THR A 298 -7.71 5.56 -25.42
CA THR A 298 -8.54 6.26 -26.41
C THR A 298 -9.74 5.44 -26.92
N GLU A 299 -9.82 4.15 -26.59
CA GLU A 299 -10.83 3.22 -27.12
C GLU A 299 -11.65 2.59 -25.99
N GLY A 300 -12.80 3.17 -25.66
CA GLY A 300 -13.71 2.55 -24.69
C GLY A 300 -14.88 3.42 -24.25
N ALA A 301 -15.84 2.77 -23.58
CA ALA A 301 -17.06 3.38 -23.01
C ALA A 301 -16.81 4.26 -21.77
N VAL A 302 -15.58 4.77 -21.58
CA VAL A 302 -15.29 5.67 -20.47
C VAL A 302 -15.82 7.06 -20.84
N PRO A 303 -16.65 7.70 -19.99
CA PRO A 303 -17.09 9.06 -20.26
C PRO A 303 -15.88 9.98 -20.39
N ALA A 304 -15.84 10.75 -21.48
CA ALA A 304 -14.84 11.78 -21.67
C ALA A 304 -15.03 12.87 -20.60
N LEU A 305 -13.92 13.39 -20.09
CA LEU A 305 -13.93 14.60 -19.28
C LEU A 305 -14.41 15.80 -20.13
N SER A 306 -15.12 16.72 -19.49
CA SER A 306 -15.56 17.98 -20.07
C SER A 306 -14.37 18.83 -20.51
N GLU A 307 -14.62 19.75 -21.45
CA GLU A 307 -13.59 20.68 -21.91
C GLU A 307 -13.11 21.57 -20.76
N GLU A 308 -14.02 21.97 -19.87
CA GLU A 308 -13.71 22.73 -18.66
C GLU A 308 -12.79 21.97 -17.71
N ALA A 309 -13.03 20.67 -17.50
CA ALA A 309 -12.16 19.83 -16.68
C ALA A 309 -10.78 19.65 -17.32
N LEU A 310 -10.71 19.42 -18.64
CA LEU A 310 -9.44 19.30 -19.35
C LEU A 310 -8.61 20.60 -19.25
N ILE A 311 -9.24 21.76 -19.43
CA ILE A 311 -8.60 23.08 -19.25
C ILE A 311 -8.12 23.29 -17.82
N ALA A 312 -8.88 22.80 -16.83
CA ALA A 312 -8.50 22.93 -15.43
C ALA A 312 -7.35 21.98 -15.02
N ILE A 313 -7.19 20.85 -15.71
CA ILE A 313 -6.09 19.91 -15.50
C ILE A 313 -4.80 20.43 -16.15
N ASP A 314 -4.89 20.95 -17.37
CA ASP A 314 -3.77 21.54 -18.14
C ASP A 314 -3.27 22.84 -17.47
N GLN A 315 -2.25 22.73 -16.60
CA GLN A 315 -1.75 23.84 -15.79
C GLN A 315 -0.86 24.77 -16.59
N ASP A 316 -0.10 24.24 -17.55
CA ASP A 316 0.78 25.04 -18.39
C ASP A 316 0.09 25.61 -19.65
N MET A 317 -1.18 25.23 -19.88
CA MET A 317 -2.05 25.66 -20.98
C MET A 317 -1.47 25.34 -22.37
N ASN A 318 -0.68 24.26 -22.48
CA ASN A 318 -0.07 23.84 -23.74
C ASN A 318 -1.00 22.95 -24.60
N GLN A 319 -2.23 22.68 -24.15
CA GLN A 319 -3.23 21.80 -24.76
C GLN A 319 -2.83 20.31 -24.77
N GLN A 320 -1.88 19.92 -23.94
CA GLN A 320 -1.39 18.56 -23.76
C GLN A 320 -1.30 18.26 -22.27
N ILE A 321 -2.20 17.41 -21.79
CA ILE A 321 -2.18 16.99 -20.39
C ILE A 321 -1.05 15.98 -20.19
N SER A 322 -0.04 16.39 -19.44
CA SER A 322 1.04 15.53 -18.99
C SER A 322 0.55 14.53 -17.92
N ILE A 323 1.32 13.44 -17.73
CA ILE A 323 1.10 12.47 -16.63
C ILE A 323 1.07 13.19 -15.27
N ALA A 324 1.98 14.15 -15.11
CA ALA A 324 2.17 14.91 -13.89
C ALA A 324 0.96 15.77 -13.55
N GLU A 325 0.48 16.58 -14.50
CA GLU A 325 -0.71 17.42 -14.32
C GLU A 325 -1.95 16.61 -13.98
N PHE A 326 -2.13 15.47 -14.67
CA PHE A 326 -3.24 14.58 -14.39
C PHE A 326 -3.16 13.98 -12.98
N HIS A 327 -1.99 13.49 -12.56
CA HIS A 327 -1.82 12.98 -11.20
C HIS A 327 -1.97 14.07 -10.15
N LEU A 328 -1.51 15.28 -10.42
CA LEU A 328 -1.70 16.44 -9.57
C LEU A 328 -3.19 16.77 -9.41
N ALA A 329 -3.97 16.76 -10.50
CA ALA A 329 -5.41 16.94 -10.47
C ALA A 329 -6.11 15.88 -9.60
N VAL A 330 -5.81 14.60 -9.82
CA VAL A 330 -6.36 13.48 -9.03
C VAL A 330 -5.98 13.59 -7.55
N ALA A 331 -4.71 13.90 -7.26
CA ALA A 331 -4.23 14.09 -5.90
C ALA A 331 -4.92 15.28 -5.22
N SER A 332 -5.21 16.35 -5.95
CA SER A 332 -5.89 17.55 -5.44
C SER A 332 -7.34 17.26 -5.10
N VAL A 333 -8.07 16.55 -5.98
CA VAL A 333 -9.43 16.10 -5.68
C VAL A 333 -9.46 15.17 -4.48
N ARG A 334 -8.55 14.19 -4.42
CA ARG A 334 -8.43 13.26 -3.29
C ARG A 334 -8.12 13.98 -1.98
N TRP A 335 -7.20 14.94 -2.01
CA TRP A 335 -6.83 15.77 -0.88
C TRP A 335 -8.01 16.58 -0.36
N ASN A 336 -8.80 17.18 -1.25
CA ASN A 336 -9.97 17.99 -0.89
C ASN A 336 -11.17 17.13 -0.46
N GLY A 337 -11.32 15.93 -1.03
CA GLY A 337 -12.41 15.00 -0.69
C GLY A 337 -12.25 14.29 0.65
N SER A 338 -11.04 14.24 1.23
CA SER A 338 -10.79 13.45 2.44
C SER A 338 -10.20 14.26 3.60
N GLU A 339 -11.02 14.52 4.63
CA GLU A 339 -10.59 15.18 5.86
C GLU A 339 -9.53 14.37 6.63
N SER A 340 -9.64 13.03 6.61
CA SER A 340 -8.72 12.16 7.33
C SER A 340 -7.29 12.24 6.77
N ILE A 341 -7.14 12.35 5.44
CA ILE A 341 -5.85 12.56 4.77
C ILE A 341 -5.21 13.87 5.27
N ARG A 342 -5.96 14.98 5.21
CA ARG A 342 -5.45 16.30 5.64
C ARG A 342 -5.07 16.31 7.12
N LYS A 343 -5.90 15.70 7.96
CA LYS A 343 -5.64 15.60 9.39
C LYS A 343 -4.34 14.87 9.69
N ILE A 344 -4.08 13.77 9.00
CA ILE A 344 -2.82 13.02 9.15
C ILE A 344 -1.65 13.85 8.65
N TRP A 345 -1.78 14.53 7.51
CA TRP A 345 -0.74 15.39 6.98
C TRP A 345 -0.30 16.45 7.98
N TYR A 346 -1.21 17.25 8.52
CA TYR A 346 -0.89 18.31 9.48
C TYR A 346 -0.32 17.80 10.80
N ARG A 347 -0.47 16.51 11.08
CA ARG A 347 0.20 15.87 12.22
C ARG A 347 1.62 15.48 11.89
N LEU A 348 1.93 15.16 10.64
CA LEU A 348 3.27 14.77 10.16
C LEU A 348 4.13 15.99 9.84
N ASP A 349 3.55 16.99 9.17
CA ASP A 349 4.12 18.31 8.85
C ASP A 349 4.09 19.19 10.11
N ALA A 350 5.08 18.98 10.98
CA ALA A 350 5.14 19.55 12.32
C ALA A 350 5.38 21.06 12.33
N ASN A 351 6.15 21.55 11.36
CA ASN A 351 6.52 22.95 11.23
C ASN A 351 5.56 23.74 10.31
N VAL A 352 4.64 23.05 9.62
CA VAL A 352 3.63 23.62 8.70
C VAL A 352 4.30 24.35 7.53
N ASP A 353 5.42 23.83 7.05
CA ASP A 353 6.10 24.36 5.86
C ASP A 353 5.52 23.78 4.55
N GLY A 354 4.54 22.87 4.66
CA GLY A 354 3.89 22.25 3.52
C GLY A 354 4.66 21.05 2.97
N VAL A 355 5.67 20.58 3.70
CA VAL A 355 6.53 19.46 3.33
C VAL A 355 6.69 18.55 4.54
N TRP A 356 6.76 17.24 4.32
CA TRP A 356 7.09 16.29 5.38
C TRP A 356 8.56 15.88 5.28
N SER A 357 9.39 16.62 6.01
CA SER A 357 10.84 16.46 6.09
C SER A 357 11.26 15.41 7.13
N ARG A 358 12.55 15.04 7.15
CA ARG A 358 13.11 14.19 8.21
C ARG A 358 13.16 14.91 9.56
N GLU A 359 13.33 16.23 9.54
CA GLU A 359 13.35 17.08 10.71
C GLU A 359 11.99 17.07 11.43
N ASP A 360 10.89 17.02 10.70
CA ASP A 360 9.53 16.91 11.27
C ASP A 360 9.33 15.65 12.10
N PHE A 361 10.04 14.56 11.77
CA PHE A 361 10.05 13.37 12.62
C PHE A 361 10.67 13.68 13.98
N SER A 362 11.82 14.36 14.01
CA SER A 362 12.47 14.69 15.28
C SER A 362 11.65 15.68 16.11
N ALA A 363 10.89 16.56 15.45
CA ALA A 363 10.02 17.54 16.09
C ALA A 363 8.74 16.91 16.66
N ASN A 364 8.26 15.81 16.07
CA ASN A 364 7.07 15.14 16.54
C ASN A 364 7.31 14.43 17.89
N ALA A 365 6.66 14.91 18.94
CA ALA A 365 6.90 14.55 20.35
C ALA A 365 6.86 13.05 20.67
N ARG A 366 6.27 12.22 19.80
CA ARG A 366 6.17 10.77 20.00
C ARG A 366 7.17 9.93 19.18
N PHE A 367 7.79 10.44 18.11
CA PHE A 367 8.89 9.73 17.44
C PHE A 367 10.18 9.71 18.28
N VAL A 368 10.27 10.57 19.28
CA VAL A 368 11.38 10.62 20.23
C VAL A 368 11.42 9.38 21.14
N THR A 369 10.27 8.73 21.42
CA THR A 369 10.19 7.63 22.40
C THR A 369 10.08 6.23 21.78
N VAL A 370 9.59 6.14 20.53
CA VAL A 370 9.51 4.87 19.81
C VAL A 370 10.75 4.78 18.92
N ASN A 371 11.52 3.69 19.03
CA ASN A 371 12.48 3.35 17.97
C ASN A 371 11.72 3.38 16.65
N ALA A 372 11.94 4.42 15.84
CA ALA A 372 11.17 4.72 14.64
C ALA A 372 11.71 4.12 13.31
N PRO A 373 12.49 3.01 13.25
CA PRO A 373 12.90 2.43 11.97
C PRO A 373 11.76 2.20 10.97
N PRO A 374 10.54 1.78 11.36
CA PRO A 374 9.46 1.60 10.40
C PRO A 374 9.09 2.90 9.70
N LEU A 375 9.05 4.03 10.42
CA LEU A 375 8.55 5.28 9.85
C LEU A 375 9.56 5.93 8.91
N LEU A 376 10.86 5.82 9.19
CA LEU A 376 11.93 6.22 8.25
C LEU A 376 11.90 5.40 6.96
N GLN A 377 11.55 4.11 7.04
CA GLN A 377 11.36 3.28 5.85
C GLN A 377 10.13 3.71 5.06
N TRP A 378 9.05 4.10 5.74
CA TRP A 378 7.85 4.64 5.09
C TRP A 378 8.11 6.00 4.46
N HIS A 379 8.83 6.90 5.13
CA HIS A 379 9.27 8.17 4.56
C HIS A 379 9.98 7.95 3.23
N ALA A 380 11.01 7.10 3.22
CA ALA A 380 11.78 6.78 2.02
C ALA A 380 10.98 6.00 0.95
N LEU A 381 9.82 5.44 1.30
CA LEU A 381 8.93 4.75 0.35
C LEU A 381 7.92 5.71 -0.27
N VAL A 382 7.51 6.74 0.48
CA VAL A 382 6.59 7.79 0.02
C VAL A 382 7.34 8.90 -0.70
N ASP A 383 8.57 9.22 -0.28
CA ASP A 383 9.55 10.11 -0.94
C ASP A 383 10.01 9.45 -2.25
N ARG A 384 9.22 9.66 -3.30
CA ARG A 384 9.43 9.05 -4.60
C ARG A 384 10.40 9.86 -5.43
N SER A 385 10.39 11.19 -5.28
CA SER A 385 11.37 12.11 -5.88
C SER A 385 12.79 11.85 -5.34
N ARG A 386 12.90 11.29 -4.13
CA ARG A 386 14.15 11.04 -3.40
C ARG A 386 14.90 12.32 -3.06
N ASP A 387 14.17 13.43 -2.92
CA ASP A 387 14.74 14.71 -2.52
C ASP A 387 14.96 14.81 -1.00
N GLY A 388 14.52 13.79 -0.24
CA GLY A 388 14.63 13.73 1.21
C GLY A 388 13.43 14.31 1.94
N ASN A 389 12.41 14.74 1.19
CA ASN A 389 11.17 15.30 1.64
C ASN A 389 10.00 14.51 1.05
N VAL A 390 8.83 14.60 1.68
CA VAL A 390 7.59 14.11 1.07
C VAL A 390 6.72 15.32 0.81
N SER A 391 6.33 15.51 -0.45
CA SER A 391 5.39 16.56 -0.87
C SER A 391 3.94 16.17 -0.56
N ARG A 392 3.03 17.15 -0.57
CA ARG A 392 1.58 16.89 -0.46
C ARG A 392 1.08 15.98 -1.58
N LEU A 393 1.66 16.10 -2.78
CA LEU A 393 1.33 15.27 -3.93
C LEU A 393 1.65 13.80 -3.67
N GLU A 394 2.90 13.50 -3.29
CA GLU A 394 3.34 12.13 -3.01
C GLU A 394 2.56 11.48 -1.87
N PHE A 395 2.27 12.27 -0.83
CA PHE A 395 1.45 11.85 0.28
C PHE A 395 0.00 11.56 -0.13
N ALA A 396 -0.61 12.48 -0.88
CA ALA A 396 -1.98 12.31 -1.36
C ALA A 396 -2.11 11.10 -2.29
N LEU A 397 -1.09 10.78 -3.09
CA LEU A 397 -1.09 9.58 -3.96
C LEU A 397 -0.81 8.27 -3.22
N SER A 398 -0.34 8.34 -1.97
CA SER A 398 0.03 7.17 -1.15
C SER A 398 -0.78 7.11 0.15
N SER A 399 -1.88 7.85 0.24
CA SER A 399 -2.52 8.13 1.52
C SER A 399 -3.23 6.92 2.12
N ASP A 400 -3.72 5.96 1.34
CA ASP A 400 -4.39 4.78 1.94
C ASP A 400 -3.36 3.90 2.62
N GLN A 401 -2.22 3.68 1.95
CA GLN A 401 -1.13 2.91 2.53
C GLN A 401 -0.59 3.59 3.79
N ILE A 402 -0.42 4.92 3.75
CA ILE A 402 -0.04 5.70 4.91
C ILE A 402 -1.11 5.59 6.01
N GLN A 403 -2.39 5.70 5.68
CA GLN A 403 -3.48 5.53 6.63
C GLN A 403 -3.45 4.14 7.29
N LEU A 404 -3.24 3.07 6.53
CA LEU A 404 -3.16 1.71 7.09
C LEU A 404 -2.02 1.58 8.09
N VAL A 405 -0.86 2.14 7.76
CA VAL A 405 0.32 2.14 8.64
C VAL A 405 0.05 2.99 9.87
N LEU A 406 -0.46 4.20 9.67
CA LEU A 406 -0.67 5.18 10.71
C LEU A 406 -1.94 4.93 11.52
N LYS A 407 -2.87 4.06 11.10
CA LYS A 407 -4.05 3.69 11.89
C LYS A 407 -3.66 3.08 13.24
N GLY A 408 -2.58 2.30 13.26
CA GLY A 408 -1.98 1.80 14.52
C GLY A 408 -1.31 2.89 15.38
N TRP A 409 -1.17 4.09 14.82
CA TRP A 409 -0.48 5.25 15.35
C TRP A 409 -1.39 6.47 15.46
N GLU A 410 -2.66 6.40 15.06
CA GLU A 410 -3.53 7.58 14.91
C GLU A 410 -3.84 8.22 16.28
N GLN A 411 -4.00 7.39 17.30
CA GLN A 411 -4.08 7.81 18.71
C GLN A 411 -2.71 8.21 19.29
N LYS A 412 -1.65 8.06 18.50
CA LYS A 412 -0.25 8.26 18.88
C LYS A 412 0.49 9.30 18.07
N ILE A 413 -0.13 9.98 17.12
CA ILE A 413 0.49 11.10 16.44
C ILE A 413 -0.35 12.30 16.83
N LEU A 414 0.27 13.19 17.62
CA LEU A 414 -0.36 14.40 18.10
C LEU A 414 0.21 15.55 17.26
N ASN A 415 -0.66 16.39 16.72
CA ASN A 415 -0.28 17.64 16.11
C ASN A 415 0.58 18.43 17.11
N PRO A 416 1.83 18.78 16.77
CA PRO A 416 2.75 19.44 17.70
C PRO A 416 2.23 20.78 18.21
N GLN A 417 1.62 21.60 17.35
CA GLN A 417 1.07 22.89 17.74
C GLN A 417 -0.08 22.73 18.73
N SER A 418 -1.04 21.83 18.43
CA SER A 418 -2.14 21.52 19.33
C SER A 418 -1.64 20.90 20.64
N TYR A 419 -0.59 20.08 20.59
CA TYR A 419 0.04 19.50 21.76
C TYR A 419 0.70 20.56 22.66
N ASP A 420 1.48 21.46 22.09
CA ASP A 420 2.14 22.54 22.83
C ASP A 420 1.13 23.53 23.41
N GLN A 421 0.09 23.88 22.65
CA GLN A 421 -1.02 24.68 23.14
C GLN A 421 -1.76 23.98 24.28
N THR A 422 -2.04 22.68 24.16
CA THR A 422 -2.67 21.89 25.22
C THR A 422 -1.80 21.85 26.48
N LYS A 423 -0.49 21.67 26.32
CA LYS A 423 0.47 21.67 27.43
C LYS A 423 0.53 23.03 28.11
N SER A 424 0.49 24.11 27.35
CA SER A 424 0.41 25.48 27.87
C SER A 424 -0.88 25.68 28.68
N LEU A 425 -2.03 25.27 28.14
CA LEU A 425 -3.32 25.37 28.83
C LEU A 425 -3.34 24.54 30.12
N LEU A 426 -2.85 23.30 30.09
CA LEU A 426 -2.72 22.49 31.31
C LEU A 426 -1.82 23.18 32.33
N SER A 427 -0.64 23.65 31.94
CA SER A 427 0.27 24.33 32.88
C SER A 427 -0.32 25.60 33.51
N GLU A 428 -1.24 26.26 32.81
CA GLU A 428 -1.92 27.46 33.31
C GLU A 428 -3.09 27.13 34.25
N PHE A 429 -3.92 26.15 33.88
CA PHE A 429 -5.21 25.92 34.53
C PHE A 429 -5.24 24.73 35.48
N ASP A 430 -4.40 23.72 35.28
CA ASP A 430 -4.26 22.53 36.15
C ASP A 430 -3.45 22.90 37.39
N ARG A 431 -4.14 23.35 38.45
CA ARG A 431 -3.47 23.84 39.66
C ARG A 431 -3.09 22.72 40.61
N ASP A 432 -3.77 21.59 40.55
CA ASP A 432 -3.51 20.44 41.40
C ASP A 432 -2.50 19.46 40.77
N GLY A 433 -2.19 19.61 39.48
CA GLY A 433 -1.17 18.87 38.76
C GLY A 433 -1.58 17.43 38.46
N ASN A 434 -2.88 17.15 38.43
CA ASN A 434 -3.40 15.80 38.22
C ASN A 434 -3.56 15.43 36.73
N GLY A 435 -3.31 16.38 35.81
CA GLY A 435 -3.44 16.20 34.35
C GLY A 435 -4.88 16.26 33.84
N GLN A 436 -5.82 16.77 34.64
CA GLN A 436 -7.24 16.89 34.33
C GLN A 436 -7.78 18.25 34.79
N LEU A 437 -8.52 18.93 33.91
CA LEU A 437 -9.18 20.19 34.26
C LEU A 437 -10.59 19.92 34.76
N ALA A 438 -10.85 20.12 36.04
CA ALA A 438 -12.16 19.87 36.65
C ALA A 438 -12.73 21.09 37.39
N GLY A 439 -14.07 21.13 37.52
CA GLY A 439 -14.79 22.11 38.33
C GLY A 439 -14.41 23.57 38.03
N ARG A 440 -13.69 24.21 38.95
CA ARG A 440 -13.30 25.64 38.84
C ARG A 440 -12.22 25.89 37.78
N GLU A 441 -11.36 24.92 37.50
CA GLU A 441 -10.28 25.05 36.51
C GLU A 441 -10.87 25.08 35.10
N LEU A 442 -11.77 24.13 34.82
CA LEU A 442 -12.53 24.09 33.57
C LEU A 442 -13.39 25.34 33.39
N MET A 443 -14.01 25.86 34.46
CA MET A 443 -14.78 27.10 34.38
C MET A 443 -13.91 28.31 34.01
N ARG A 444 -12.70 28.42 34.57
CA ARG A 444 -11.76 29.49 34.22
C ARG A 444 -11.22 29.35 32.81
N LEU A 445 -10.96 28.12 32.35
CA LEU A 445 -10.58 27.88 30.95
C LEU A 445 -11.67 28.41 30.01
N LYS A 446 -12.94 28.08 30.27
CA LYS A 446 -14.09 28.57 29.48
C LYS A 446 -14.22 30.09 29.51
N GLU A 447 -14.02 30.71 30.67
CA GLU A 447 -14.12 32.17 30.83
C GLU A 447 -12.99 32.91 30.11
N LYS A 448 -11.76 32.38 30.16
CA LYS A 448 -10.59 33.03 29.54
C LYS A 448 -10.47 32.73 28.03
N HIS A 449 -10.91 31.56 27.57
CA HIS A 449 -10.88 31.13 26.18
C HIS A 449 -12.29 30.96 25.63
N GLU A 450 -12.91 32.09 25.24
CA GLU A 450 -14.29 32.14 24.75
C GLU A 450 -14.50 31.29 23.48
N THR A 451 -13.47 31.12 22.65
CA THR A 451 -13.51 30.28 21.44
C THR A 451 -13.65 28.79 21.75
N LEU A 452 -13.06 28.33 22.85
CA LEU A 452 -13.15 26.94 23.33
C LEU A 452 -14.45 26.66 24.08
N ALA A 453 -15.08 27.69 24.66
CA ALA A 453 -16.27 27.57 25.48
C ALA A 453 -17.40 26.71 24.87
N PRO A 454 -17.86 26.92 23.61
CA PRO A 454 -18.97 26.15 23.04
C PRO A 454 -18.65 24.65 22.92
N ARG A 455 -17.40 24.29 22.64
CA ARG A 455 -16.96 22.89 22.51
C ARG A 455 -16.82 22.20 23.86
N LEU A 456 -16.57 22.98 24.91
CA LEU A 456 -16.45 22.50 26.28
C LEU A 456 -17.79 22.41 27.02
N GLU A 457 -18.92 22.88 26.46
CA GLU A 457 -20.24 22.84 27.13
C GLU A 457 -20.69 21.41 27.45
N ASN A 458 -20.37 20.45 26.58
CA ASN A 458 -20.76 19.06 26.73
C ASN A 458 -19.84 18.23 27.63
N VAL A 459 -18.75 18.84 28.13
CA VAL A 459 -17.81 18.14 29.01
C VAL A 459 -18.48 17.93 30.37
N GLY A 460 -18.71 16.67 30.70
CA GLY A 460 -19.40 16.28 31.93
C GLY A 460 -18.67 16.75 33.20
N ARG A 461 -19.34 16.58 34.35
CA ARG A 461 -18.78 16.93 35.67
C ARG A 461 -17.51 16.17 36.06
N ASN A 462 -17.14 15.14 35.28
CA ASN A 462 -15.98 14.29 35.53
C ASN A 462 -14.65 14.98 35.21
N GLY A 463 -14.67 16.20 34.66
CA GLY A 463 -13.48 16.93 34.25
C GLY A 463 -13.08 16.60 32.81
N LEU A 464 -12.07 17.34 32.33
CA LEU A 464 -11.51 17.21 31.00
C LEU A 464 -10.08 16.67 31.14
N SER A 465 -9.83 15.45 30.67
CA SER A 465 -8.47 14.92 30.65
C SER A 465 -7.58 15.70 29.68
N ALA A 466 -6.26 15.64 29.89
CA ALA A 466 -5.27 16.23 28.99
C ALA A 466 -5.48 15.82 27.51
N TYR A 467 -5.88 14.58 27.26
CA TYR A 467 -6.12 14.09 25.90
C TYR A 467 -7.43 14.61 25.31
N GLU A 468 -8.50 14.71 26.10
CA GLU A 468 -9.75 15.32 25.64
C GLU A 468 -9.56 16.82 25.35
N LEU A 469 -8.80 17.53 26.20
CA LEU A 469 -8.43 18.92 25.92
C LEU A 469 -7.64 19.03 24.61
N TYR A 470 -6.68 18.12 24.38
CA TYR A 470 -5.96 18.05 23.12
C TYR A 470 -6.90 17.90 21.92
N LEU A 471 -7.90 17.01 21.98
CA LEU A 471 -8.85 16.83 20.88
C LEU A 471 -9.70 18.08 20.62
N VAL A 472 -10.06 18.82 21.68
CA VAL A 472 -10.82 20.07 21.54
C VAL A 472 -9.95 21.15 20.87
N VAL A 473 -8.70 21.29 21.28
CA VAL A 473 -7.71 22.22 20.71
C VAL A 473 -7.37 21.84 19.27
N GLU A 474 -7.14 20.55 19.00
CA GLU A 474 -6.87 20.04 17.65
C GLU A 474 -8.01 20.38 16.70
N ALA A 475 -9.25 20.16 17.11
CA ALA A 475 -10.38 20.46 16.26
C ALA A 475 -10.61 21.98 16.07
N GLU A 476 -10.03 22.85 16.92
CA GLU A 476 -10.12 24.32 16.76
C GLU A 476 -9.09 24.82 15.73
N ASN A 477 -7.95 24.12 15.62
CA ASN A 477 -6.85 24.48 14.73
C ASN A 477 -7.01 23.87 13.32
N LEU A 478 -7.78 22.79 13.17
CA LEU A 478 -8.22 22.21 11.89
C LEU A 478 -9.41 22.98 11.32
#